data_AF-A0A838EPD1-F1
#
_entry.id   AF-A0A838EPD1-F1
#
_cell.length_a   1.000
_cell.length_b   1.000
_cell.length_c   1.000
_cell.angle_alpha   90.00
_cell.angle_beta   90.00
_cell.angle_gamma   90.00
#
_symmetry.space_group_name_H-M   'P 1'
#
loop_
_entity.id
_entity.type
_entity.pdbx_description
1 polymer ?
#
loop_
_entity_poly.entity_id
_entity_poly.type
_entity_poly.pdbx_seq_one_letter_code
_entity_poly.pdbx_strand_id
1 'polypeptide(L)'
;MGAKVFVLGRPGSGKSTVARHMIELAGRRGYQSLFVQDYDILYKMFVNDKKHERFRPADRGGFDVIDYTVLDTALQQMEKEIEDVLALKNIDMVCIEFARNDYRAALHLFSPLFLHNAYFFFIDSDLEFCIQRVQARVTDPPLPDHHFVSEHVMRTYYNNNNWEYMSQQYKKECTYCEEVVAIRNDGPLSVLIDEVDDFAERIFQREFVRLLAGNRTGSPSAFPTQR
;
A
#
# COMPACT_ATOMS: atom_id res chain seq x y z
N MET A 1 -12.53 12.22 -4.78
CA MET A 1 -11.18 11.99 -4.21
C MET A 1 -10.70 10.69 -4.80
N GLY A 2 -9.41 10.57 -5.15
CA GLY A 2 -8.89 9.35 -5.76
C GLY A 2 -9.03 8.11 -4.89
N ALA A 3 -9.00 6.94 -5.52
CA ALA A 3 -9.05 5.64 -4.84
C ALA A 3 -7.80 5.46 -3.96
N LYS A 4 -7.95 5.08 -2.69
CA LYS A 4 -6.84 4.73 -1.80
C LYS A 4 -6.75 3.21 -1.71
N VAL A 5 -5.60 2.64 -2.07
CA VAL A 5 -5.37 1.20 -2.10
C VAL A 5 -4.21 0.85 -1.19
N PHE A 6 -4.52 0.22 -0.06
CA PHE A 6 -3.54 -0.29 0.89
C PHE A 6 -3.05 -1.66 0.45
N VAL A 7 -1.75 -1.80 0.20
CA VAL A 7 -1.09 -3.06 -0.13
C VAL A 7 -0.29 -3.52 1.08
N LEU A 8 -0.75 -4.59 1.71
CA LEU A 8 -0.32 -5.02 3.04
C LEU A 8 0.25 -6.43 3.01
N GLY A 9 1.09 -6.77 3.99
CA GLY A 9 1.81 -8.05 4.04
C GLY A 9 3.20 -7.92 4.64
N ARG A 10 3.77 -9.04 5.10
CA ARG A 10 5.13 -9.06 5.67
C ARG A 10 6.21 -8.75 4.60
N PRO A 11 7.43 -8.32 4.97
CA PRO A 11 8.51 -8.16 4.00
C PRO A 11 8.74 -9.48 3.22
N GLY A 12 8.98 -9.41 1.91
CA GLY A 12 9.12 -10.60 1.06
C GLY A 12 7.80 -11.23 0.58
N SER A 13 6.63 -10.76 1.03
CA SER A 13 5.34 -11.34 0.58
C SER A 13 4.94 -10.98 -0.85
N GLY A 14 5.57 -9.98 -1.48
CA GLY A 14 5.26 -9.54 -2.85
C GLY A 14 4.55 -8.19 -2.96
N LYS A 15 4.34 -7.46 -1.84
CA LYS A 15 3.67 -6.14 -1.82
C LYS A 15 4.17 -5.16 -2.87
N SER A 16 5.47 -4.90 -2.92
CA SER A 16 6.02 -3.90 -3.85
C SER A 16 5.87 -4.32 -5.30
N THR A 17 5.82 -5.63 -5.59
CA THR A 17 5.48 -6.13 -6.93
C THR A 17 4.03 -5.78 -7.27
N VAL A 18 3.10 -6.05 -6.35
CA VAL A 18 1.68 -5.73 -6.50
C VAL A 18 1.43 -4.24 -6.65
N ALA A 19 2.00 -3.42 -5.75
CA ALA A 19 1.82 -1.98 -5.76
C ALA A 19 2.32 -1.36 -7.07
N ARG A 20 3.52 -1.73 -7.53
CA ARG A 20 4.04 -1.27 -8.83
C ARG A 20 3.15 -1.71 -9.98
N HIS A 21 2.70 -2.96 -9.98
CA HIS A 21 1.82 -3.48 -11.02
C HIS A 21 0.50 -2.68 -11.09
N MET A 22 -0.12 -2.39 -9.95
CA MET A 22 -1.32 -1.54 -9.91
C MET A 22 -1.09 -0.12 -10.43
N ILE A 23 0.04 0.51 -10.06
CA ILE A 23 0.42 1.84 -10.56
C ILE A 23 0.64 1.81 -12.07
N GLU A 24 1.29 0.77 -12.58
CA GLU A 24 1.52 0.59 -14.01
C GLU A 24 0.20 0.41 -14.77
N LEU A 25 -0.71 -0.44 -14.27
CA LEU A 25 -2.05 -0.62 -14.86
C LEU A 25 -2.84 0.69 -14.90
N ALA A 26 -2.80 1.47 -13.82
CA ALA A 26 -3.45 2.77 -13.75
C ALA A 26 -2.84 3.76 -14.77
N GLY A 27 -1.51 3.82 -14.84
CA GLY A 27 -0.78 4.67 -15.80
C GLY A 27 -1.07 4.30 -17.26
N ARG A 28 -1.17 3.01 -17.59
CA ARG A 28 -1.56 2.53 -18.93
C ARG A 28 -2.97 2.99 -19.34
N ARG A 29 -3.83 3.33 -18.37
CA ARG A 29 -5.18 3.88 -18.59
C ARG A 29 -5.24 5.41 -18.52
N GLY A 30 -4.10 6.07 -18.31
CA GLY A 30 -4.00 7.52 -18.22
C GLY A 30 -4.38 8.11 -16.87
N TYR A 31 -4.55 7.28 -15.83
CA TYR A 31 -4.82 7.76 -14.48
C TYR A 31 -3.56 8.29 -13.81
N GLN A 32 -3.69 9.40 -13.10
CA GLN A 32 -2.63 9.96 -12.27
C GLN A 32 -2.55 9.18 -10.96
N SER A 33 -1.42 8.53 -10.72
CA SER A 33 -1.25 7.68 -9.55
C SER A 33 -0.08 8.11 -8.67
N LEU A 34 -0.22 7.89 -7.36
CA LEU A 34 0.81 8.12 -6.36
C LEU A 34 1.14 6.80 -5.67
N PHE A 35 2.42 6.46 -5.57
CA PHE A 35 2.90 5.34 -4.75
C PHE A 35 3.59 5.89 -3.51
N VAL A 36 3.20 5.40 -2.33
CA VAL A 36 3.78 5.79 -1.04
C VAL A 36 4.10 4.54 -0.25
N GLN A 37 5.30 4.49 0.33
CA GLN A 37 5.73 3.42 1.22
C GLN A 37 6.29 3.96 2.53
N ASP A 38 6.09 3.24 3.63
CA ASP A 38 6.51 3.70 4.95
C ASP A 38 8.03 3.66 5.12
N TYR A 39 8.71 2.79 4.37
CA TYR A 39 10.16 2.68 4.38
C TYR A 39 10.83 4.03 4.08
N ASP A 40 10.32 4.82 3.13
CA ASP A 40 10.92 6.11 2.78
C ASP A 40 10.89 7.09 3.95
N ILE A 41 9.82 7.03 4.76
CA ILE A 41 9.66 7.84 5.97
C ILE A 41 10.59 7.31 7.07
N LEU A 42 10.63 6.00 7.28
CA LEU A 42 11.50 5.36 8.27
C LEU A 42 12.99 5.60 7.95
N TYR A 43 13.37 5.58 6.68
CA TYR A 43 14.73 5.87 6.24
C TYR A 43 15.12 7.32 6.53
N LYS A 44 14.23 8.30 6.27
CA LYS A 44 14.44 9.70 6.67
C LYS A 44 14.61 9.81 8.19
N MET A 45 13.80 9.10 8.97
CA MET A 45 13.91 9.07 10.43
C MET A 45 15.25 8.47 10.89
N PHE A 46 15.70 7.38 10.27
CA PHE A 46 17.00 6.75 10.52
C PHE A 46 18.16 7.70 10.24
N VAL A 47 18.19 8.34 9.07
CA VAL A 47 19.25 9.30 8.68
C VAL A 47 19.32 10.48 9.67
N ASN A 48 18.18 10.87 10.25
CA ASN A 48 18.10 11.96 11.22
C ASN A 48 18.39 11.51 12.67
N ASP A 49 18.40 10.21 12.97
CA ASP A 49 18.74 9.66 14.28
C ASP A 49 20.26 9.59 14.49
N LYS A 50 20.87 10.76 14.70
CA LYS A 50 22.33 10.89 14.85
C LYS A 50 22.91 10.17 16.06
N LYS A 51 22.09 9.82 17.04
CA LYS A 51 22.52 9.14 18.26
C LYS A 51 22.24 7.63 18.22
N HIS A 52 21.56 7.14 17.19
CA HIS A 52 21.16 5.73 17.06
C HIS A 52 20.33 5.24 18.26
N GLU A 53 19.50 6.12 18.82
CA GLU A 53 18.63 5.80 19.96
C GLU A 53 17.42 4.97 19.52
N ARG A 54 16.96 5.17 18.28
CA ARG A 54 15.73 4.55 17.74
C ARG A 54 16.02 3.56 16.62
N PHE A 55 17.16 3.71 15.95
CA PHE A 55 17.56 2.87 14.84
C PHE A 55 19.02 2.42 14.96
N ARG A 56 19.31 1.20 14.49
CA ARG A 56 20.67 0.68 14.33
C ARG A 56 20.98 0.47 12.85
N PRO A 57 22.14 0.88 12.34
CA PRO A 57 22.57 0.47 11.00
C PRO A 57 22.57 -1.06 10.86
N ALA A 58 22.09 -1.55 9.72
CA ALA A 58 22.11 -2.96 9.36
C ALA A 58 22.97 -3.17 8.11
N ASP A 59 23.15 -4.43 7.73
CA ASP A 59 23.93 -4.77 6.54
C ASP A 59 23.39 -4.09 5.28
N ARG A 60 24.30 -3.83 4.34
CA ARG A 60 23.99 -3.37 2.97
C ARG A 60 23.20 -2.05 2.94
N GLY A 61 23.52 -1.14 3.86
CA GLY A 61 22.92 0.21 3.91
C GLY A 61 21.50 0.26 4.46
N GLY A 62 20.98 -0.85 4.99
CA GLY A 62 19.71 -0.90 5.70
C GLY A 62 19.82 -0.44 7.15
N PHE A 63 18.72 -0.58 7.88
CA PHE A 63 18.65 -0.30 9.32
C PHE A 63 17.65 -1.23 9.99
N ASP A 64 17.89 -1.53 11.27
CA ASP A 64 16.93 -2.16 12.16
C ASP A 64 16.28 -1.08 13.06
N VAL A 65 15.01 -1.26 13.38
CA VAL A 65 14.28 -0.44 14.36
C VAL A 65 14.52 -1.00 15.75
N ILE A 66 14.97 -0.16 16.67
CA ILE A 66 15.16 -0.50 18.09
C ILE A 66 13.94 -0.02 18.91
N ASP A 67 13.52 1.22 18.65
CA ASP A 67 12.33 1.82 19.25
C ASP A 67 11.15 1.68 18.29
N TYR A 68 10.30 0.68 18.53
CA TYR A 68 9.18 0.39 17.64
C TYR A 68 8.10 1.49 17.59
N THR A 69 8.11 2.48 18.49
CA THR A 69 7.17 3.61 18.42
C THR A 69 7.35 4.48 17.16
N VAL A 70 8.53 4.42 16.53
CA VAL A 70 8.78 5.10 15.25
C VAL A 70 7.99 4.49 14.09
N LEU A 71 7.60 3.21 14.19
CA LEU A 71 6.77 2.57 13.18
C LEU A 71 5.37 3.17 13.15
N ASP A 72 4.80 3.49 14.30
CA ASP A 72 3.49 4.12 14.42
C ASP A 72 3.56 5.58 13.95
N THR A 73 4.63 6.28 14.37
CA THR A 73 4.92 7.65 13.92
C THR A 73 5.02 7.73 12.41
N ALA A 74 5.64 6.74 11.76
CA ALA A 74 5.77 6.69 10.31
C ALA A 74 4.42 6.55 9.59
N LEU A 75 3.46 5.80 10.14
CA LEU A 75 2.11 5.67 9.54
C LEU A 75 1.30 6.96 9.70
N GLN A 76 1.37 7.61 10.86
CA GLN A 76 0.72 8.90 11.08
C GLN A 76 1.28 9.99 10.16
N GLN A 77 2.60 10.00 9.97
CA GLN A 77 3.26 10.92 9.04
C GLN A 77 2.90 10.59 7.58
N MET A 78 2.77 9.30 7.23
CA MET A 78 2.34 8.88 5.90
C MET A 78 0.96 9.40 5.55
N GLU A 79 -0.03 9.27 6.45
CA GLU A 79 -1.38 9.83 6.24
C GLU A 79 -1.30 11.31 5.90
N LYS A 80 -0.58 12.08 6.73
CA LYS A 80 -0.42 13.52 6.52
C LYS A 80 0.27 13.87 5.20
N GLU A 81 1.37 13.18 4.86
CA GLU A 81 2.08 13.42 3.59
C GLU A 81 1.20 13.13 2.37
N ILE A 82 0.33 12.11 2.46
CA ILE A 82 -0.64 11.80 1.40
C ILE A 82 -1.71 12.88 1.32
N GLU A 83 -2.30 13.28 2.44
CA GLU A 83 -3.33 14.33 2.47
C GLU A 83 -2.82 15.66 1.91
N ASP A 84 -1.60 16.07 2.29
CA ASP A 84 -0.94 17.27 1.78
C ASP A 84 -0.78 17.21 0.24
N VAL A 85 -0.40 16.05 -0.31
CA VAL A 85 -0.30 15.87 -1.77
C VAL A 85 -1.67 15.89 -2.43
N LEU A 86 -2.68 15.24 -1.86
CA LEU A 86 -4.05 15.21 -2.38
C LEU A 86 -4.73 16.58 -2.36
N ALA A 87 -4.35 17.46 -1.44
CA ALA A 87 -4.82 18.84 -1.40
C ALA A 87 -4.26 19.70 -2.56
N LEU A 88 -3.11 19.31 -3.12
CA LEU A 88 -2.38 20.11 -4.12
C LEU A 88 -2.43 19.53 -5.54
N LYS A 89 -2.68 18.22 -5.68
CA LYS A 89 -2.63 17.52 -6.96
C LYS A 89 -3.89 16.71 -7.20
N ASN A 90 -4.32 16.65 -8.47
CA ASN A 90 -5.36 15.72 -8.87
C ASN A 90 -4.77 14.31 -9.04
N ILE A 91 -4.87 13.50 -7.99
CA ILE A 91 -4.46 12.10 -7.99
C ILE A 91 -5.71 11.23 -8.05
N ASP A 92 -5.77 10.38 -9.06
CA ASP A 92 -6.87 9.44 -9.29
C ASP A 92 -6.73 8.21 -8.40
N MET A 93 -5.51 7.73 -8.15
CA MET A 93 -5.24 6.56 -7.31
C MET A 93 -3.99 6.73 -6.43
N VAL A 94 -4.11 6.45 -5.14
CA VAL A 94 -2.97 6.36 -4.22
C VAL A 94 -2.78 4.90 -3.82
N CYS A 95 -1.61 4.33 -4.12
CA CYS A 95 -1.21 3.03 -3.63
C CYS A 95 -0.29 3.20 -2.42
N ILE A 96 -0.71 2.63 -1.28
CA ILE A 96 -0.11 2.82 0.04
C ILE A 96 0.44 1.47 0.49
N GLU A 97 1.76 1.34 0.58
CA GLU A 97 2.42 0.11 1.00
C GLU A 97 3.05 0.27 2.39
N PHE A 98 2.78 -0.68 3.28
CA PHE A 98 3.56 -0.83 4.51
C PHE A 98 3.53 -2.26 5.04
N ALA A 99 4.41 -2.58 5.99
CA ALA A 99 4.45 -3.87 6.66
C ALA A 99 4.41 -3.71 8.19
N ARG A 100 3.46 -4.36 8.87
CA ARG A 100 3.39 -4.37 10.35
C ARG A 100 3.18 -5.77 10.87
N ASN A 101 3.56 -6.00 12.12
CA ASN A 101 3.33 -7.26 12.82
C ASN A 101 1.89 -7.40 13.33
N ASP A 102 1.19 -6.30 13.57
CA ASP A 102 -0.21 -6.28 13.99
C ASP A 102 -0.97 -5.26 13.12
N TYR A 103 -1.70 -5.76 12.12
CA TYR A 103 -2.50 -4.88 11.26
C TYR A 103 -3.73 -4.31 11.97
N ARG A 104 -4.24 -4.94 13.03
CA ARG A 104 -5.33 -4.36 13.81
C ARG A 104 -4.82 -3.07 14.45
N ALA A 105 -3.71 -3.13 15.18
CA ALA A 105 -3.11 -1.95 15.79
C ALA A 105 -2.72 -0.89 14.74
N ALA A 106 -2.04 -1.31 13.67
CA ALA A 106 -1.56 -0.40 12.63
C ALA A 106 -2.67 0.38 11.93
N LEU A 107 -3.79 -0.29 11.60
CA LEU A 107 -4.90 0.36 10.90
C LEU A 107 -5.67 1.34 11.79
N HIS A 108 -5.66 1.15 13.11
CA HIS A 108 -6.25 2.13 14.05
C HIS A 108 -5.46 3.43 14.18
N LEU A 109 -4.22 3.48 13.66
CA LEU A 109 -3.43 4.71 13.64
C LEU A 109 -3.90 5.69 12.56
N PHE A 110 -4.58 5.19 11.52
CA PHE A 110 -5.14 6.03 10.48
C PHE A 110 -6.48 6.62 10.90
N SER A 111 -6.78 7.84 10.49
CA SER A 111 -8.09 8.42 10.78
C SER A 111 -9.21 7.68 10.02
N PRO A 112 -10.41 7.51 10.61
CA PRO A 112 -11.54 6.90 9.89
C PRO A 112 -11.91 7.65 8.60
N LEU A 113 -11.70 8.98 8.59
CA LEU A 113 -11.92 9.81 7.40
C LEU A 113 -10.90 9.46 6.30
N PHE A 114 -9.63 9.26 6.66
CA PHE A 114 -8.61 8.85 5.72
C PHE A 114 -8.82 7.43 5.20
N LEU A 115 -9.37 6.52 6.00
CA LEU A 115 -9.70 5.17 5.54
C LEU A 115 -11.04 5.07 4.80
N HIS A 116 -11.85 6.14 4.79
CA HIS A 116 -13.12 6.16 4.07
C HIS A 116 -12.92 5.91 2.57
N ASN A 117 -13.72 5.00 2.02
CA ASN A 117 -13.65 4.49 0.66
C ASN A 117 -12.29 3.88 0.26
N ALA A 118 -11.54 3.35 1.23
CA ALA A 118 -10.27 2.68 0.95
C ALA A 118 -10.48 1.22 0.54
N TYR A 119 -9.53 0.73 -0.26
CA TYR A 119 -9.41 -0.65 -0.70
C TYR A 119 -8.19 -1.29 -0.05
N PHE A 120 -8.29 -2.57 0.29
CA PHE A 120 -7.21 -3.30 0.95
C PHE A 120 -6.88 -4.56 0.18
N PHE A 121 -5.61 -4.73 -0.15
CA PHE A 121 -5.05 -5.92 -0.76
C PHE A 121 -3.97 -6.49 0.16
N PHE A 122 -4.35 -7.49 0.95
CA PHE A 122 -3.48 -8.16 1.90
C PHE A 122 -2.87 -9.42 1.29
N ILE A 123 -1.54 -9.51 1.36
CA ILE A 123 -0.76 -10.62 0.83
C ILE A 123 -0.11 -11.35 2.00
N ASP A 124 -0.60 -12.55 2.27
CA ASP A 124 0.03 -13.47 3.19
C ASP A 124 0.95 -14.43 2.44
N SER A 125 2.04 -14.82 3.08
CA SER A 125 2.93 -15.86 2.58
C SER A 125 3.70 -16.46 3.75
N ASP A 126 4.12 -17.71 3.61
CA ASP A 126 4.91 -18.41 4.60
C ASP A 126 6.17 -17.61 4.98
N LEU A 127 6.52 -17.65 6.27
CA LEU A 127 7.64 -16.88 6.80
C LEU A 127 8.96 -17.28 6.14
N GLU A 128 9.18 -18.58 5.91
CA GLU A 128 10.43 -19.07 5.31
C GLU A 128 10.54 -18.63 3.86
N PHE A 129 9.44 -18.67 3.08
CA PHE A 129 9.44 -18.12 1.73
C PHE A 129 9.71 -16.62 1.72
N CYS A 130 9.16 -15.88 2.67
CA CYS A 130 9.43 -14.45 2.80
C CYS A 130 10.92 -14.17 3.11
N ILE A 131 11.53 -14.89 4.04
CA ILE A 131 12.95 -14.79 4.37
C ILE A 131 13.80 -15.10 3.14
N GLN A 132 13.53 -16.21 2.45
CA GLN A 132 14.24 -16.60 1.23
C GLN A 132 14.15 -15.53 0.14
N ARG A 133 12.94 -14.98 -0.10
CA ARG A 133 12.73 -13.92 -1.09
C ARG A 133 13.45 -12.63 -0.72
N VAL A 134 13.44 -12.24 0.56
CA VAL A 134 14.20 -11.08 1.04
C VAL A 134 15.69 -11.29 0.85
N GLN A 135 16.23 -12.46 1.20
CA GLN A 135 17.65 -12.76 1.02
C GLN A 135 18.05 -12.80 -0.47
N ALA A 136 17.21 -13.40 -1.32
CA ALA A 136 17.47 -13.55 -2.75
C ALA A 136 17.44 -12.23 -3.53
N ARG A 137 16.59 -11.26 -3.12
CA ARG A 137 16.50 -9.97 -3.82
C ARG A 137 17.59 -8.99 -3.46
N VAL A 138 18.43 -9.27 -2.46
CA VAL A 138 19.39 -8.28 -2.01
C VAL A 138 20.55 -8.19 -2.98
N THR A 139 20.53 -7.13 -3.78
CA THR A 139 21.58 -6.76 -4.73
C THR A 139 22.65 -5.90 -4.04
N ASP A 140 23.85 -5.86 -4.61
CA ASP A 140 24.91 -4.90 -4.23
C ASP A 140 25.29 -4.08 -5.48
N PRO A 141 24.94 -2.78 -5.55
CA PRO A 141 24.23 -2.01 -4.53
C PRO A 141 22.72 -2.36 -4.43
N PRO A 142 22.05 -2.02 -3.31
CA PRO A 142 20.60 -2.22 -3.17
C PRO A 142 19.83 -1.39 -4.21
N LEU A 143 18.86 -1.99 -4.89
CA LEU A 143 17.89 -1.23 -5.68
C LEU A 143 16.94 -0.47 -4.73
N PRO A 144 16.34 0.66 -5.17
CA PRO A 144 15.51 1.54 -4.32
C PRO A 144 14.39 0.86 -3.54
N ASP A 145 13.93 -0.31 -3.95
CA ASP A 145 12.85 -1.05 -3.30
C ASP A 145 13.26 -2.43 -2.77
N HIS A 146 14.57 -2.71 -2.78
CA HIS A 146 15.14 -3.95 -2.30
C HIS A 146 15.56 -3.79 -0.84
N HIS A 147 14.61 -3.33 -0.03
CA HIS A 147 14.79 -3.09 1.39
C HIS A 147 15.22 -4.39 2.08
N PHE A 148 16.45 -4.39 2.60
CA PHE A 148 16.96 -5.50 3.39
C PHE A 148 16.30 -5.47 4.77
N VAL A 149 15.76 -6.62 5.16
CA VAL A 149 15.27 -6.86 6.52
C VAL A 149 16.00 -8.10 7.00
N SER A 150 16.65 -7.99 8.17
CA SER A 150 17.42 -9.10 8.72
C SER A 150 16.51 -10.28 9.06
N GLU A 151 17.04 -11.50 8.94
CA GLU A 151 16.30 -12.71 9.33
C GLU A 151 15.85 -12.64 10.80
N HIS A 152 16.69 -12.05 11.66
CA HIS A 152 16.34 -11.82 13.06
C HIS A 152 15.06 -11.00 13.19
N VAL A 153 14.93 -9.85 12.51
CA VAL A 153 13.72 -9.02 12.53
C VAL A 153 12.53 -9.73 11.90
N MET A 154 12.75 -10.49 10.82
CA MET A 154 11.68 -11.31 10.21
C MET A 154 11.07 -12.29 11.23
N ARG A 155 11.91 -12.95 12.02
CA ARG A 155 11.48 -13.96 13.01
C ARG A 155 10.96 -13.37 14.32
N THR A 156 11.50 -12.24 14.77
CA THR A 156 11.13 -11.66 16.07
C THR A 156 10.00 -10.65 15.99
N TYR A 157 9.92 -9.88 14.89
CA TYR A 157 8.89 -8.87 14.71
C TYR A 157 7.80 -9.32 13.74
N TYR A 158 8.14 -9.80 12.54
CA TYR A 158 7.16 -10.11 11.48
C TYR A 158 6.54 -11.53 11.53
N ASN A 159 6.73 -12.28 12.60
CA ASN A 159 6.23 -13.67 12.73
C ASN A 159 4.73 -13.78 13.07
N ASN A 160 4.08 -12.67 13.40
CA ASN A 160 2.66 -12.68 13.72
C ASN A 160 1.79 -13.06 12.50
N ASN A 161 0.89 -14.02 12.71
CA ASN A 161 -0.09 -14.40 11.70
C ASN A 161 -1.27 -13.42 11.68
N ASN A 162 -1.36 -12.63 10.61
CA ASN A 162 -2.42 -11.64 10.41
C ASN A 162 -3.55 -12.13 9.48
N TRP A 163 -3.49 -13.39 9.03
CA TRP A 163 -4.45 -13.94 8.07
C TRP A 163 -5.89 -13.86 8.57
N GLU A 164 -6.17 -14.36 9.78
CA GLU A 164 -7.53 -14.39 10.31
C GLU A 164 -8.11 -12.97 10.43
N TYR A 165 -7.29 -12.03 10.92
CA TYR A 165 -7.70 -10.64 11.05
C TYR A 165 -8.05 -10.03 9.69
N MET A 166 -7.11 -10.05 8.73
CA MET A 166 -7.30 -9.38 7.44
C MET A 166 -8.34 -10.07 6.54
N SER A 167 -8.42 -11.40 6.57
CA SER A 167 -9.35 -12.15 5.70
C SER A 167 -10.79 -12.20 6.24
N GLN A 168 -11.00 -12.02 7.54
CA GLN A 168 -12.34 -12.22 8.15
C GLN A 168 -12.79 -11.08 9.06
N GLN A 169 -11.94 -10.63 9.98
CA GLN A 169 -12.34 -9.73 11.05
C GLN A 169 -12.37 -8.28 10.57
N TYR A 170 -11.30 -7.82 9.90
CA TYR A 170 -11.21 -6.45 9.43
C TYR A 170 -12.31 -6.08 8.42
N LYS A 171 -12.71 -7.02 7.56
CA LYS A 171 -13.83 -6.84 6.64
C LYS A 171 -15.17 -6.56 7.35
N LYS A 172 -15.33 -7.03 8.59
CA LYS A 172 -16.52 -6.76 9.43
C LYS A 172 -16.36 -5.47 10.23
N GLU A 173 -15.14 -5.16 10.66
CA GLU A 173 -14.82 -3.96 11.45
C GLU A 173 -14.83 -2.68 10.60
N CYS A 174 -14.29 -2.72 9.38
CA CYS A 174 -14.24 -1.57 8.50
C CYS A 174 -15.53 -1.40 7.69
N THR A 175 -16.50 -0.70 8.27
CA THR A 175 -17.81 -0.43 7.65
C THR A 175 -17.80 0.69 6.60
N TYR A 176 -16.67 1.40 6.47
CA TYR A 176 -16.48 2.52 5.53
C TYR A 176 -15.42 2.23 4.46
N CYS A 177 -14.88 1.01 4.41
CA CYS A 177 -13.99 0.54 3.34
C CYS A 177 -14.80 0.01 2.16
N GLU A 178 -14.27 0.14 0.94
CA GLU A 178 -14.94 -0.34 -0.28
C GLU A 178 -14.77 -1.85 -0.48
N GLU A 179 -13.56 -2.35 -0.27
CA GLU A 179 -13.23 -3.77 -0.45
C GLU A 179 -11.98 -4.17 0.35
N VAL A 180 -12.01 -5.38 0.90
CA VAL A 180 -10.85 -6.03 1.51
C VAL A 180 -10.67 -7.39 0.84
N VAL A 181 -9.52 -7.58 0.20
CA VAL A 181 -9.07 -8.82 -0.43
C VAL A 181 -7.84 -9.32 0.33
N ALA A 182 -7.84 -10.60 0.65
CA ALA A 182 -6.73 -11.29 1.30
C ALA A 182 -6.38 -12.54 0.49
N ILE A 183 -5.12 -12.69 0.11
CA ILE A 183 -4.63 -13.80 -0.70
C ILE A 183 -3.39 -14.44 -0.10
N ARG A 184 -3.12 -15.69 -0.47
CA ARG A 184 -1.88 -16.39 -0.15
C ARG A 184 -0.95 -16.41 -1.36
N ASN A 185 0.30 -16.03 -1.17
CA ASN A 185 1.30 -15.92 -2.21
C ASN A 185 2.48 -16.89 -2.01
N ASP A 186 2.15 -18.15 -1.77
CA ASP A 186 3.13 -19.24 -1.69
C ASP A 186 3.31 -19.95 -3.06
N GLY A 187 2.52 -19.56 -4.06
CA GLY A 187 2.52 -20.12 -5.40
C GLY A 187 3.32 -19.32 -6.44
N PRO A 188 3.09 -19.59 -7.74
CA PRO A 188 3.71 -18.86 -8.84
C PRO A 188 3.30 -17.38 -8.87
N LEU A 189 4.23 -16.52 -9.32
CA LEU A 189 3.97 -15.08 -9.48
C LEU A 189 2.78 -14.79 -10.40
N SER A 190 2.54 -15.60 -11.43
CA SER A 190 1.40 -15.39 -12.34
C SER A 190 0.07 -15.38 -11.61
N VAL A 191 -0.13 -16.26 -10.62
CA VAL A 191 -1.37 -16.32 -9.83
C VAL A 191 -1.57 -15.04 -9.03
N LEU A 192 -0.49 -14.51 -8.44
CA LEU A 192 -0.54 -13.22 -7.76
C LEU A 192 -0.91 -12.09 -8.73
N ILE A 193 -0.33 -12.08 -9.92
CA ILE A 193 -0.59 -11.03 -10.92
C ILE A 193 -2.05 -11.09 -11.41
N ASP A 194 -2.59 -12.28 -11.67
CA ASP A 194 -3.99 -12.46 -12.09
C ASP A 194 -4.96 -11.90 -11.03
N GLU A 195 -4.73 -12.20 -9.75
CA GLU A 195 -5.56 -11.67 -8.63
C GLU A 195 -5.47 -10.14 -8.50
N VAL A 196 -4.29 -9.56 -8.78
CA VAL A 196 -4.09 -8.11 -8.75
C VAL A 196 -4.77 -7.44 -9.94
N ASP A 197 -4.70 -8.04 -11.13
CA ASP A 197 -5.40 -7.56 -12.33
C ASP A 197 -6.92 -7.50 -12.08
N ASP A 198 -7.48 -8.59 -11.57
CA ASP A 198 -8.92 -8.67 -11.25
C ASP A 198 -9.33 -7.64 -10.19
N PHE A 199 -8.51 -7.43 -9.16
CA PHE A 199 -8.79 -6.45 -8.13
C PHE A 199 -8.67 -5.01 -8.64
N ALA A 200 -7.62 -4.69 -9.39
CA ALA A 200 -7.44 -3.38 -10.00
C ALA A 200 -8.58 -3.04 -10.97
N GLU A 201 -9.04 -4.02 -11.76
CA GLU A 201 -10.16 -3.83 -12.67
C GLU A 201 -11.46 -3.47 -11.92
N ARG A 202 -11.75 -4.13 -10.78
CA ARG A 202 -12.92 -3.79 -9.95
C ARG A 202 -12.85 -2.36 -9.43
N ILE A 203 -11.68 -1.89 -9.00
CA ILE A 203 -11.46 -0.51 -8.59
C ILE A 203 -11.73 0.43 -9.78
N PHE A 204 -11.16 0.12 -10.94
CA PHE A 204 -11.29 0.99 -12.12
C PHE A 204 -12.74 1.13 -12.59
N GLN A 205 -13.50 0.04 -12.57
CA GLN A 205 -14.91 0.04 -12.91
C GLN A 205 -15.76 0.82 -11.90
N ARG A 206 -15.45 0.71 -10.60
CA ARG A 206 -16.23 1.40 -9.55
C ARG A 206 -15.95 2.90 -9.55
N GLU A 207 -14.68 3.29 -9.61
CA GLU A 207 -14.26 4.68 -9.36
C GLU A 207 -14.21 5.53 -10.64
N PHE A 208 -13.75 4.97 -11.76
CA PHE A 208 -13.44 5.79 -12.94
C PHE A 208 -14.45 5.68 -14.07
N VAL A 209 -15.18 4.56 -14.20
CA VAL A 209 -16.26 4.44 -15.20
C VAL A 209 -17.49 5.27 -14.81
N ARG A 210 -17.77 5.42 -13.51
CA ARG A 210 -18.88 6.28 -13.02
C ARG A 210 -18.69 7.76 -13.39
N LEU A 211 -17.45 8.24 -13.50
CA LEU A 211 -17.15 9.63 -13.87
C LEU A 211 -17.48 9.94 -15.34
N LEU A 212 -17.41 8.95 -16.24
CA LEU A 212 -17.76 9.13 -17.66
C LEU A 212 -19.27 9.14 -17.90
N ALA A 213 -20.06 8.50 -17.04
CA ALA A 213 -21.52 8.47 -17.15
C ALA A 213 -22.22 9.74 -16.61
N GLY A 214 -21.55 10.51 -15.73
CA GLY A 214 -22.10 11.72 -15.11
C GLY A 214 -22.12 12.99 -15.99
N ASN A 215 -21.43 12.99 -17.14
CA ASN A 215 -21.29 14.18 -18.00
C ASN A 215 -22.20 14.20 -19.25
N ARG A 216 -23.21 13.31 -19.34
CA ARG A 216 -24.14 13.24 -20.50
C ARG A 216 -25.54 13.79 -20.23
N THR A 217 -25.67 14.84 -19.42
CA THR A 217 -26.92 15.64 -19.33
C THR A 217 -26.69 17.11 -19.71
N GLY A 218 -25.95 17.34 -20.80
CA GLY A 218 -26.03 18.60 -21.53
C GLY A 218 -27.24 18.56 -22.46
N SER A 219 -28.34 19.18 -22.04
CA SER A 219 -29.55 19.38 -22.86
C SER A 219 -29.21 19.98 -24.23
N PRO A 220 -29.83 19.51 -25.34
CA PRO A 220 -29.67 20.16 -26.63
C PRO A 220 -30.36 21.53 -26.59
N SER A 221 -29.57 22.60 -26.72
CA SER A 221 -30.08 23.95 -26.90
C SER A 221 -30.85 24.04 -28.22
N ALA A 222 -32.15 24.24 -28.14
CA ALA A 222 -32.99 24.60 -29.27
C ALA A 222 -32.58 25.99 -29.80
N PHE A 223 -32.16 26.05 -31.06
CA PHE A 223 -32.03 27.32 -31.78
C PHE A 223 -33.40 27.77 -32.30
N PRO A 224 -33.73 29.07 -32.20
CA PRO A 224 -35.01 29.59 -32.66
C PRO A 224 -35.00 29.84 -34.18
N THR A 225 -36.09 29.43 -34.82
CA THR A 225 -36.44 29.78 -36.20
C THR A 225 -36.65 31.28 -36.32
N GLN A 226 -35.89 31.97 -37.16
CA GLN A 226 -36.21 33.32 -37.62
C GLN A 226 -36.94 33.26 -38.97
N ARG A 227 -38.01 34.06 -39.06
CA ARG A 227 -38.71 34.46 -40.29
C ARG A 227 -38.12 35.75 -40.81
#